data_AF-A0AAD1H5Z6-F1
#
_entry.id   AF-A0AAD1H5Z6-F1
#
_cell.length_a   1.000
_cell.length_b   1.000
_cell.length_c   1.000
_cell.angle_alpha   90.00
_cell.angle_beta   90.00
_cell.angle_gamma   90.00
#
_symmetry.space_group_name_H-M   'P 1'
#
loop_
_entity.id
_entity.type
_entity.pdbx_description
1 polymer ?
#
loop_
_entity_poly.entity_id
_entity_poly.type
_entity_poly.pdbx_seq_one_letter_code
_entity_poly.pdbx_strand_id
1 'polypeptide(L)'
;MYHLFPNAMFATFPDQVLLIVIDPVYVEHFVVTIYAMTTAESAEKPTKYANGRDPAGARTLLAAGALEDNEMSQGVQRGLRAGANTYVEFGRHESAIGRFHATLDERLRLLIEPTPRPAGDDQG
;
A
#
# COMPACT_ATOMS: atom_id res chain seq x y z
N MET A 1 -10.96 1.88 2.68
CA MET A 1 -9.67 1.23 2.41
C MET A 1 -9.00 0.93 3.73
N TYR A 2 -8.40 -0.24 3.87
CA TYR A 2 -7.66 -0.65 5.07
C TYR A 2 -6.21 -0.91 4.68
N HIS A 3 -5.26 -0.53 5.52
CA HIS A 3 -3.84 -0.82 5.34
C HIS A 3 -3.36 -1.76 6.44
N LEU A 4 -2.81 -2.90 6.04
CA LEU A 4 -2.10 -3.84 6.88
C LEU A 4 -0.60 -3.63 6.66
N PHE A 5 0.00 -2.91 7.59
CA PHE A 5 1.44 -2.65 7.60
C PHE A 5 2.22 -3.99 7.59
N PRO A 6 3.29 -4.12 6.77
CA PRO A 6 3.96 -3.03 6.06
C PRO A 6 3.51 -2.79 4.62
N ASN A 7 2.88 -3.77 3.96
CA ASN A 7 2.84 -3.81 2.50
C ASN A 7 1.49 -4.19 1.86
N ALA A 8 0.43 -4.43 2.64
CA ALA A 8 -0.83 -4.90 2.11
C ALA A 8 -1.96 -3.91 2.34
N MET A 9 -2.82 -3.71 1.34
CA MET A 9 -4.02 -2.87 1.43
C MET A 9 -5.25 -3.60 0.93
N PHE A 10 -6.39 -3.32 1.54
CA PHE A 10 -7.70 -3.78 1.11
C PHE A 10 -8.58 -2.59 0.68
N ALA A 11 -9.02 -2.59 -0.57
CA ALA A 11 -10.06 -1.69 -1.05
C ALA A 11 -11.37 -2.47 -1.18
N THR A 12 -12.35 -2.15 -0.34
CA THR A 12 -13.65 -2.81 -0.29
C THR A 12 -14.68 -1.98 -1.07
N PHE A 13 -15.34 -2.63 -2.02
CA PHE A 13 -16.49 -2.12 -2.76
C PHE A 13 -17.69 -3.03 -2.45
N PRO A 14 -18.93 -2.63 -2.77
CA PRO A 14 -20.12 -3.44 -2.48
C PRO A 14 -20.04 -4.88 -3.01
N ASP A 15 -19.51 -5.07 -4.23
CA ASP A 15 -19.52 -6.36 -4.93
C ASP A 15 -18.11 -6.95 -5.14
N GLN A 16 -17.05 -6.26 -4.70
CA GLN A 16 -15.67 -6.69 -4.91
C GLN A 16 -14.73 -6.21 -3.80
N VAL A 17 -13.65 -6.95 -3.58
CA VAL A 17 -12.53 -6.55 -2.73
C VAL A 17 -11.25 -6.61 -3.55
N LEU A 18 -10.45 -5.55 -3.49
CA LEU A 18 -9.09 -5.55 -4.03
C LEU A 18 -8.12 -5.78 -2.88
N LEU A 19 -7.27 -6.79 -2.99
CA LEU A 19 -6.06 -6.92 -2.19
C LEU A 19 -4.89 -6.38 -3.03
N ILE A 20 -4.23 -5.35 -2.51
CA ILE A 20 -3.08 -4.70 -3.14
C ILE A 20 -1.86 -5.02 -2.27
N VAL A 21 -0.84 -5.65 -2.85
CA VAL A 21 0.41 -6.01 -2.17
C VAL A 21 1.56 -5.28 -2.85
N ILE A 22 2.39 -4.60 -2.07
CA ILE A 22 3.56 -3.84 -2.54
C ILE A 22 4.84 -4.54 -2.05
N ASP A 23 5.44 -5.38 -2.88
CA ASP A 23 6.64 -6.12 -2.51
C ASP A 23 7.90 -5.33 -2.88
N PRO A 24 8.72 -4.92 -1.88
CA PRO A 24 9.99 -4.27 -2.17
C PRO A 24 10.97 -5.31 -2.74
N VAL A 25 11.65 -4.95 -3.84
CA VAL A 25 12.66 -5.81 -4.47
C VAL A 25 14.06 -5.31 -4.13
N TYR A 26 14.30 -4.02 -4.33
CA TYR A 26 15.50 -3.30 -3.91
C TYR A 26 15.18 -1.81 -3.77
N VAL A 27 16.17 -1.01 -3.39
CA VAL A 27 16.01 0.45 -3.23
C VAL A 27 15.44 1.05 -4.53
N GLU A 28 14.30 1.73 -4.42
CA GLU A 28 13.58 2.39 -5.54
C GLU A 28 12.92 1.43 -6.54
N HIS A 29 12.78 0.15 -6.22
CA HIS A 29 12.07 -0.81 -7.05
C HIS A 29 11.17 -1.74 -6.22
N PHE A 30 9.91 -1.81 -6.62
CA PHE A 30 8.88 -2.62 -5.99
C PHE A 30 7.95 -3.20 -7.04
N VAL A 31 7.27 -4.28 -6.69
CA VAL A 31 6.21 -4.89 -7.49
C VAL A 31 4.89 -4.66 -6.80
N VAL A 32 3.90 -4.14 -7.54
CA VAL A 32 2.52 -4.04 -7.06
C VAL A 32 1.70 -5.17 -7.68
N THR A 33 1.14 -6.03 -6.83
CA THR A 33 0.20 -7.06 -7.24
C THR A 33 -1.19 -6.72 -6.75
N ILE A 34 -2.17 -6.68 -7.65
CA ILE A 34 -3.57 -6.40 -7.33
C ILE A 34 -4.41 -7.64 -7.60
N TYR A 35 -4.96 -8.23 -6.55
CA TYR A 35 -5.95 -9.30 -6.63
C TYR A 35 -7.36 -8.71 -6.56
N ALA A 36 -8.07 -8.72 -7.68
CA ALA A 36 -9.49 -8.35 -7.73
C ALA A 36 -10.35 -9.59 -7.43
N MET A 37 -11.02 -9.57 -6.28
CA MET A 37 -11.77 -10.71 -5.77
C MET A 37 -13.25 -10.35 -5.63
N THR A 38 -14.12 -11.31 -5.92
CA THR A 38 -15.58 -11.18 -5.77
C THR A 38 -16.14 -12.52 -5.30
N THR A 39 -17.36 -12.52 -4.75
CA THR A 39 -18.04 -13.78 -4.42
C THR A 39 -18.58 -14.44 -5.69
N ALA A 40 -18.79 -15.76 -5.66
CA ALA A 40 -19.39 -16.47 -6.79
C ALA A 40 -20.76 -15.88 -7.18
N GLU A 41 -21.59 -15.57 -6.19
CA GLU A 41 -22.90 -14.92 -6.40
C GLU A 41 -22.77 -13.55 -7.08
N SER A 42 -21.75 -12.77 -6.74
CA SER A 42 -21.53 -11.44 -7.31
C SER A 42 -20.91 -11.51 -8.71
N ALA A 43 -20.14 -12.57 -9.01
CA ALA A 43 -19.61 -12.82 -10.35
C ALA A 43 -20.70 -13.17 -11.37
N GLU A 44 -21.78 -13.82 -10.92
CA GLU A 44 -22.94 -14.16 -11.75
C GLU A 44 -23.87 -12.97 -12.02
N LYS A 45 -23.81 -11.93 -11.18
CA LYS A 45 -24.60 -10.71 -11.37
C LYS A 45 -23.97 -9.85 -12.47
N PRO A 46 -24.74 -9.33 -13.44
CA PRO A 46 -24.26 -8.28 -14.32
C PRO A 46 -23.88 -7.08 -13.43
N THR A 47 -22.60 -6.75 -13.38
CA THR A 47 -22.11 -5.69 -12.48
C THR A 47 -22.76 -4.36 -12.87
N LYS A 48 -23.14 -3.51 -11.90
CA LYS A 48 -23.69 -2.17 -12.20
C LYS A 48 -22.68 -1.25 -12.91
N TYR A 49 -21.41 -1.63 -12.92
CA TYR A 49 -20.33 -0.99 -13.68
C TYR A 49 -20.16 -1.60 -15.09
N ALA A 50 -20.77 -2.75 -15.36
CA ALA A 50 -20.98 -3.26 -16.70
C ALA A 50 -22.16 -2.50 -17.33
N ASN A 51 -21.91 -1.27 -17.75
CA ASN A 51 -22.72 -0.59 -18.77
C ASN A 51 -22.56 -1.32 -20.12
N GLY A 52 -22.88 -2.62 -20.18
CA GLY A 52 -22.57 -3.50 -21.31
C GLY A 52 -21.08 -3.74 -21.57
N ARG A 53 -20.18 -3.33 -20.67
CA ARG A 53 -18.75 -3.63 -20.77
C ARG A 53 -18.42 -4.85 -19.93
N ASP A 54 -18.04 -5.91 -20.64
CA ASP A 54 -17.22 -7.05 -20.23
C ASP A 54 -16.49 -6.85 -18.88
N PRO A 55 -16.44 -7.83 -17.96
CA PRO A 55 -15.49 -7.85 -16.83
C PRO A 55 -14.07 -7.36 -17.17
N ALA A 56 -13.64 -7.47 -18.44
CA ALA A 56 -12.44 -6.83 -18.97
C ALA A 56 -12.39 -5.30 -18.76
N GLY A 57 -13.51 -4.57 -18.81
CA GLY A 57 -13.58 -3.11 -18.66
C GLY A 57 -13.29 -2.61 -17.25
N ALA A 58 -13.75 -3.30 -16.21
CA ALA A 58 -13.36 -3.00 -14.83
C ALA A 58 -11.85 -3.26 -14.62
N ARG A 59 -11.32 -4.33 -15.24
CA ARG A 59 -9.88 -4.59 -15.29
C ARG A 59 -9.12 -3.52 -16.08
N THR A 60 -9.71 -2.94 -17.13
CA THR A 60 -9.13 -1.82 -17.89
C THR A 60 -9.01 -0.58 -17.03
N LEU A 61 -10.03 -0.23 -16.22
CA LEU A 61 -9.95 0.91 -15.31
C LEU A 61 -8.91 0.71 -14.21
N LEU A 62 -8.83 -0.49 -13.62
CA LEU A 62 -7.78 -0.84 -12.66
C LEU A 62 -6.39 -0.74 -13.29
N ALA A 63 -6.22 -1.24 -14.52
CA ALA A 63 -4.96 -1.15 -15.25
C ALA A 63 -4.59 0.31 -15.56
N ALA A 64 -5.56 1.13 -15.97
CA ALA A 64 -5.32 2.55 -16.23
C ALA A 64 -4.91 3.30 -14.96
N GLY A 65 -5.62 3.08 -13.85
CA GLY A 65 -5.26 3.67 -12.55
C GLY A 65 -3.88 3.22 -12.07
N ALA A 66 -3.53 1.94 -12.23
CA ALA A 66 -2.21 1.44 -11.88
C ALA A 66 -1.08 2.06 -12.72
N LEU A 67 -1.33 2.42 -13.98
CA LEU A 67 -0.36 3.14 -14.81
C LEU A 67 -0.18 4.59 -14.32
N GLU A 68 -1.28 5.28 -14.01
CA GLU A 68 -1.26 6.64 -13.45
C GLU A 68 -0.51 6.69 -12.11
N ASP A 69 -0.83 5.78 -11.18
CA ASP A 69 -0.17 5.68 -9.88
C ASP A 69 1.34 5.41 -10.02
N ASN A 70 1.74 4.58 -10.99
CA ASN A 70 3.14 4.32 -11.28
C ASN A 70 3.86 5.57 -11.81
N GLU A 71 3.27 6.30 -12.75
CA GLU A 71 3.85 7.53 -13.29
C GLU A 71 4.05 8.58 -12.19
N MET A 72 3.02 8.75 -11.34
CA MET A 72 3.05 9.64 -10.18
C MET A 72 4.13 9.24 -9.18
N SER A 73 4.20 7.95 -8.82
CA SER A 73 5.21 7.42 -7.89
C SER A 73 6.63 7.62 -8.40
N GLN A 74 6.85 7.40 -9.70
CA GLN A 74 8.14 7.67 -10.33
C GLN A 74 8.49 9.16 -10.32
N GLY A 75 7.50 10.04 -10.51
CA GLY A 75 7.66 11.48 -10.37
C GLY A 75 8.16 11.89 -8.99
N VAL A 76 7.54 11.35 -7.93
CA VAL A 76 7.98 11.55 -6.54
C VAL A 76 9.42 11.06 -6.36
N GLN A 77 9.76 9.86 -6.86
CA GLN A 77 11.12 9.34 -6.73
C GLN A 77 12.17 10.22 -7.42
N ARG A 78 11.86 10.75 -8.63
CA ARG A 78 12.73 11.70 -9.32
C ARG A 78 12.92 12.98 -8.49
N GLY A 79 11.86 13.49 -7.89
CA GLY A 79 11.90 14.66 -7.01
C GLY A 79 12.78 14.44 -5.77
N LEU A 80 12.63 13.29 -5.11
CA LEU A 80 13.46 12.93 -3.94
C LEU A 80 14.94 12.80 -4.32
N ARG A 81 15.26 12.14 -5.45
CA ARG A 81 16.64 11.99 -5.94
C ARG A 81 17.31 13.33 -6.25
N ALA A 82 16.56 14.36 -6.62
CA ALA A 82 17.12 15.68 -6.91
C ALA A 82 17.71 16.37 -5.66
N GLY A 83 17.38 15.91 -4.45
CA GLY A 83 17.94 16.44 -3.20
C GLY A 83 17.55 17.90 -2.89
N ALA A 84 16.59 18.46 -3.63
CA ALA A 84 16.17 19.86 -3.48
C ALA A 84 15.27 20.10 -2.25
N ASN A 85 14.75 19.03 -1.64
CA ASN A 85 13.87 19.10 -0.49
C ASN A 85 14.65 18.86 0.81
N THR A 86 14.57 19.80 1.76
CA THR A 86 15.12 19.62 3.11
C THR A 86 14.21 18.75 3.99
N TYR A 87 12.90 18.76 3.71
CA TYR A 87 11.87 18.02 4.43
C TYR A 87 10.80 17.52 3.45
N VAL A 88 10.07 16.47 3.85
CA VAL A 88 8.84 16.03 3.18
C VAL A 88 7.66 16.45 4.05
N GLU A 89 6.74 17.22 3.48
CA GLU A 89 5.54 17.72 4.17
C GLU A 89 4.28 17.07 3.61
N PHE A 90 3.34 16.75 4.49
CA PHE A 90 2.05 16.18 4.12
C PHE A 90 0.92 17.16 4.39
N GLY A 91 0.02 17.32 3.43
CA GLY A 91 -1.15 18.17 3.53
C GLY A 91 -2.20 17.64 4.50
N ARG A 92 -3.20 18.48 4.80
CA ARG A 92 -4.28 18.19 5.76
C ARG A 92 -5.00 16.84 5.50
N HIS A 93 -5.11 16.44 4.24
CA HIS A 93 -5.84 15.22 3.84
C HIS A 93 -4.93 13.98 3.68
N GLU A 94 -3.64 14.10 3.98
CA GLU A 94 -2.64 13.03 3.79
C GLU A 94 -2.27 12.32 5.11
N SER A 95 -3.16 12.37 6.10
CA SER A 95 -2.94 11.78 7.43
C SER A 95 -2.60 10.29 7.42
N ALA A 96 -3.03 9.53 6.39
CA ALA A 96 -2.69 8.13 6.24
C ALA A 96 -1.19 7.90 6.00
N ILE A 97 -0.56 8.75 5.18
CA ILE A 97 0.88 8.69 4.91
C ILE A 97 1.64 9.10 6.18
N GLY A 98 1.20 10.16 6.87
CA GLY A 98 1.76 10.52 8.18
C GLY A 98 1.73 9.37 9.19
N ARG A 99 0.61 8.63 9.27
CA ARG A 99 0.49 7.45 10.14
C ARG A 99 1.39 6.30 9.69
N PHE A 100 1.58 6.11 8.38
CA PHE A 100 2.51 5.11 7.86
C PHE A 100 3.94 5.37 8.35
N HIS A 101 4.44 6.61 8.20
CA HIS A 101 5.78 6.98 8.64
C HIS A 101 5.96 6.81 10.15
N ALA A 102 5.00 7.25 10.96
CA ALA A 102 5.05 7.05 12.41
C ALA A 102 5.11 5.55 12.79
N THR A 103 4.36 4.70 12.08
CA THR A 103 4.39 3.24 12.30
C THR A 103 5.73 2.64 11.88
N LEU A 104 6.28 3.08 10.74
CA LEU A 104 7.57 2.63 10.24
C LEU A 104 8.70 2.97 11.23
N ASP A 105 8.73 4.20 11.75
CA ASP A 105 9.71 4.64 12.73
C ASP A 105 9.66 3.80 14.01
N GLU A 106 8.45 3.51 14.53
CA GLU A 106 8.27 2.64 15.69
C GLU A 106 8.84 1.24 15.45
N ARG A 107 8.53 0.65 14.28
CA ARG A 107 8.99 -0.71 13.94
C ARG A 107 10.48 -0.78 13.71
N LEU A 108 11.07 0.22 13.06
CA LEU A 108 12.52 0.31 12.86
C LEU A 108 13.26 0.45 14.19
N ARG A 109 12.73 1.26 15.12
CA ARG A 109 13.30 1.38 16.46
C ARG A 109 13.35 0.05 17.19
N LEU A 110 12.27 -0.74 17.15
CA LEU A 110 12.22 -2.08 17.75
C LEU A 110 13.16 -3.09 17.09
N LEU A 111 13.51 -2.91 15.82
CA LEU A 111 14.46 -3.78 15.11
C LEU A 111 15.92 -3.40 15.42
N ILE A 112 16.21 -2.13 15.68
CA ILE A 112 17.57 -1.61 15.89
C ILE A 112 17.95 -1.63 17.38
N GLU A 113 16.99 -1.43 18.29
CA GLU A 113 17.19 -1.50 19.74
C GLU A 113 16.72 -2.86 20.26
N PRO A 114 17.60 -3.87 20.44
CA PRO A 114 17.20 -5.11 21.07
C PRO A 114 16.70 -4.82 22.49
N THR A 115 15.52 -5.32 22.82
CA THR A 115 14.97 -5.26 24.19
C THR A 115 16.05 -5.69 25.18
N PRO A 116 16.38 -4.89 26.22
CA PRO A 116 17.34 -5.30 27.23
C PRO A 116 16.93 -6.66 27.79
N ARG A 117 17.83 -7.65 27.76
CA ARG A 117 17.59 -8.92 28.44
C ARG A 117 17.31 -8.59 29.91
N PRO A 118 16.23 -9.12 30.52
CA PRO A 118 16.05 -8.97 31.95
C PRO A 118 17.33 -9.48 32.64
N ALA A 119 17.84 -8.70 33.60
CA ALA A 119 18.98 -9.11 34.39
C ALA A 119 18.65 -10.49 34.96
N GLY A 120 19.44 -11.49 34.58
CA GLY A 120 19.31 -12.82 35.17
C GLY A 120 19.42 -12.66 36.68
N ASP A 121 18.53 -13.33 37.40
CA ASP A 121 18.67 -13.52 38.84
C ASP A 121 19.97 -14.31 39.06
N ASP A 122 21.10 -13.60 39.19
CA ASP A 122 22.31 -14.11 39.81
C ASP A 122 22.01 -14.31 41.31
N GLN A 123 21.28 -15.39 41.61
CA GLN A 123 21.23 -15.96 42.95
C GLN A 123 22.49 -16.81 43.12
N GLY A 124 23.54 -16.15 43.61
CA GLY A 124 24.62 -16.79 44.36
C GLY A 124 24.22 -17.08 45.80
#